data_AF-A0A067CMD5-F1
#
_entry.id   AF-A0A067CMD5-F1
#
_cell.length_a   1.000
_cell.length_b   1.000
_cell.length_c   1.000
_cell.angle_alpha   90.00
_cell.angle_beta   90.00
_cell.angle_gamma   90.00
#
_symmetry.space_group_name_H-M   'P 1'
#
loop_
_entity.id
_entity.type
_entity.pdbx_description
1 polymer ?
#
loop_
_entity_poly.entity_id
_entity_poly.type
_entity_poly.pdbx_seq_one_letter_code
_entity_poly.pdbx_strand_id
1 'polypeptide(L)'
;MEVPLPLRSVWLQAHAPRSRDEATCVLRQLQRLHGEHDWRTVQQLLHWVQSGATSRPCACCHADCAASWTSTRHLEKTIEYEQFLLSLALRHVAVTLKEDRAWTLSALDALYPVTTCLEVALLEHEAIKPLGRIWQHLRLACGGNAYMERHAALVASYDAARWCATATAIDQLFVPKFSNVVDPFPEFTASATPIVLSGFQTTFHPRMPRMLETHKASDTVLGYAWSTDDESLFALKAMELQIALGRLVYAKQTRTRDPLQDVPIAPHLPMDCSSVPYLVEFRRGNIPILLSIPHGGGTSAATASGRWQLSHLTQRTPSKTSAKRFTVFADTRTVHVGADASKALDRRTNGAQPYMVIAKFHRKFVDVNRAHNEDAYVDDTPWTQHMYATYHSTLLHALQEIWLRFPMFDPLLLDVHGQRAATCPRLGISNLESKQLLYIGTQNGLTIRSMDVMQRYFLGHLHGALQEQAWLGIYPLAARDKDGGYAWDLERKEFLGGYIVRTYGHSATGANAIQLEFGASMRGADVDVHPDEAKAQRQRTSEALAVAMASYIEHIGLGFGLLERDVYA
;
A
#
# COMPACT_ATOMS: atom_id res chain seq x y z
N MET A 1 20.40 0.06 39.15
CA MET A 1 19.47 0.87 38.34
C MET A 1 18.71 -0.08 37.44
N GLU A 2 17.38 -0.06 37.50
CA GLU A 2 16.54 -0.82 36.57
C GLU A 2 16.47 -0.05 35.25
N VAL A 3 16.73 -0.75 34.13
CA VAL A 3 16.48 -0.17 32.80
C VAL A 3 14.97 -0.03 32.63
N PRO A 4 14.47 1.12 32.15
CA PRO A 4 13.05 1.30 31.88
C PRO A 4 12.48 0.16 31.02
N LEU A 5 11.31 -0.35 31.38
CA LEU A 5 10.58 -1.38 30.64
C LEU A 5 10.51 -1.13 29.11
N PRO A 6 10.26 0.10 28.59
CA PRO A 6 10.19 0.32 27.15
C PRO A 6 11.51 0.02 26.42
N LEU A 7 12.65 0.42 27.00
CA LEU A 7 13.97 0.12 26.45
C LEU A 7 14.27 -1.39 26.55
N ARG A 8 13.85 -2.03 27.64
CA ARG A 8 14.05 -3.47 27.86
C ARG A 8 13.33 -4.32 26.83
N SER A 9 12.08 -3.99 26.51
CA SER A 9 11.21 -4.71 25.57
C SER A 9 11.64 -4.60 24.10
N VAL A 10 11.95 -3.37 23.64
CA VAL A 10 12.44 -3.12 22.28
C VAL A 10 13.74 -3.91 22.00
N TRP A 11 14.58 -4.11 23.01
CA TRP A 11 15.81 -4.88 22.87
C TRP A 11 15.61 -6.40 22.82
N LEU A 12 14.56 -6.92 23.46
CA LEU A 12 14.24 -8.35 23.43
C LEU A 12 13.63 -8.77 22.09
N GLN A 13 12.80 -7.91 21.49
CA GLN A 13 12.27 -8.12 20.14
C GLN A 13 13.39 -8.12 19.08
N ALA A 14 14.45 -7.33 19.27
CA ALA A 14 15.57 -7.25 18.34
C ALA A 14 16.44 -8.52 18.25
N HIS A 15 16.32 -9.46 19.19
CA HIS A 15 17.34 -10.48 19.39
C HIS A 15 16.84 -11.92 19.52
N ALA A 16 16.04 -12.34 18.54
CA ALA A 16 15.70 -13.74 18.34
C ALA A 16 16.65 -14.53 17.40
N PRO A 17 18.00 -14.51 17.55
CA PRO A 17 18.76 -15.72 17.24
C PRO A 17 19.67 -16.23 18.37
N ARG A 18 19.28 -17.41 18.86
CA ARG A 18 20.02 -18.60 19.33
C ARG A 18 21.22 -18.54 20.30
N SER A 19 21.90 -17.44 20.59
CA SER A 19 22.97 -17.45 21.60
C SER A 19 22.72 -16.51 22.79
N ARG A 20 22.67 -17.11 23.99
CA ARG A 20 22.38 -16.48 25.29
C ARG A 20 23.39 -15.39 25.68
N ASP A 21 24.60 -15.48 25.14
CA ASP A 21 25.72 -14.62 25.51
C ASP A 21 25.60 -13.21 24.94
N GLU A 22 24.96 -13.06 23.78
CA GLU A 22 24.77 -11.76 23.13
C GLU A 22 23.71 -10.91 23.85
N ALA A 23 22.55 -11.48 24.15
CA ALA A 23 21.47 -10.79 24.86
C ALA A 23 21.88 -10.32 26.26
N THR A 24 22.63 -11.14 26.99
CA THR A 24 23.12 -10.81 28.33
C THR A 24 24.13 -9.66 28.30
N CYS A 25 25.07 -9.67 27.35
CA CYS A 25 26.05 -8.58 27.22
C CYS A 25 25.39 -7.27 26.79
N VAL A 26 24.43 -7.33 25.86
CA VAL A 26 23.63 -6.18 25.42
C VAL A 26 22.84 -5.57 26.60
N LEU A 27 22.13 -6.37 27.37
CA LEU A 27 21.39 -5.88 28.55
C LEU A 27 22.30 -5.19 29.56
N ARG A 28 23.52 -5.72 29.77
CA ARG A 28 24.52 -5.10 30.64
C ARG A 28 25.06 -3.78 30.08
N GLN A 29 25.29 -3.71 28.77
CA GLN A 29 25.70 -2.47 28.11
C GLN A 29 24.60 -1.40 28.20
N LEU A 30 23.34 -1.76 28.06
CA LEU A 30 22.22 -0.82 28.23
C LEU A 30 22.02 -0.39 29.67
N GLN A 31 22.13 -1.31 30.62
CA GLN A 31 22.15 -0.97 32.05
C GLN A 31 23.28 0.01 32.34
N ARG A 32 24.46 -0.19 31.72
CA ARG A 32 25.58 0.73 31.82
C ARG A 32 25.26 2.08 31.19
N LEU A 33 24.83 2.10 29.93
CA LEU A 33 24.53 3.33 29.19
C LEU A 33 23.38 4.13 29.82
N HIS A 34 22.35 3.44 30.31
CA HIS A 34 21.28 4.05 31.10
C HIS A 34 21.84 4.67 32.38
N GLY A 35 22.72 3.97 33.11
CA GLY A 35 23.38 4.52 34.29
C GLY A 35 24.35 5.67 33.97
N GLU A 36 25.02 5.64 32.82
CA GLU A 36 25.99 6.65 32.38
C GLU A 36 25.30 7.92 31.83
N HIS A 37 24.12 7.78 31.23
CA HIS A 37 23.48 8.86 30.48
C HIS A 37 22.03 9.20 30.90
N ASP A 38 21.47 8.52 31.91
CA ASP A 38 20.07 8.66 32.37
C ASP A 38 19.05 8.62 31.21
N TRP A 39 19.24 7.70 30.25
CA TRP A 39 18.34 7.60 29.11
C TRP A 39 16.95 7.15 29.54
N ARG A 40 15.93 7.91 29.13
CA ARG A 40 14.52 7.65 29.46
C ARG A 40 13.66 7.34 28.23
N THR A 41 14.20 7.51 27.02
CA THR A 41 13.43 7.40 25.76
C THR A 41 14.16 6.56 24.71
N VAL A 42 13.40 5.94 23.80
CA VAL A 42 13.96 5.19 22.66
C VAL A 42 14.75 6.12 21.73
N GLN A 43 14.37 7.40 21.63
CA GLN A 43 15.04 8.41 20.81
C GLN A 43 16.51 8.66 21.21
N GLN A 44 16.78 8.70 22.52
CA GLN A 44 18.14 8.90 23.04
C GLN A 44 19.06 7.73 22.68
N LEU A 45 18.51 6.50 22.73
CA LEU A 45 19.21 5.29 22.32
C LEU A 45 19.47 5.29 20.80
N LEU A 46 18.47 5.64 19.98
CA LEU A 46 18.60 5.78 18.53
C LEU A 46 19.68 6.79 18.13
N HIS A 47 19.67 7.96 18.77
CA HIS A 47 20.67 9.00 18.49
C HIS A 47 22.09 8.51 18.80
N TRP A 48 22.26 7.79 19.91
CA TRP A 48 23.55 7.18 20.26
C TRP A 48 23.98 6.13 19.24
N VAL A 49 23.08 5.23 18.84
CA VAL A 49 23.31 4.24 17.78
C VAL A 49 23.77 4.90 16.48
N GLN A 50 23.04 5.92 16.02
CA GLN A 50 23.31 6.62 14.76
C GLN A 50 24.57 7.48 14.81
N SER A 51 24.99 7.92 16.00
CA SER A 51 26.22 8.72 16.17
C SER A 51 27.51 7.93 15.88
N GLY A 52 27.42 6.62 15.67
CA GLY A 52 28.58 5.76 15.48
C GLY A 52 29.45 5.65 16.75
N ALA A 53 28.90 6.00 17.91
CA ALA A 53 29.57 5.82 19.19
C ALA A 53 29.88 4.33 19.38
N THR A 54 31.15 3.97 19.27
CA THR A 54 31.58 2.59 19.39
C THR A 54 31.26 2.10 20.80
N SER A 55 30.49 1.03 20.90
CA SER A 55 30.30 0.34 22.17
C SER A 55 31.68 -0.04 22.69
N ARG A 56 32.09 0.46 23.87
CA ARG A 56 33.27 -0.08 24.54
C ARG A 56 33.10 -1.60 24.64
N PRO A 57 34.14 -2.40 24.33
CA PRO A 57 34.06 -3.84 24.45
C PRO A 57 33.52 -4.20 25.82
N CYS A 58 32.47 -5.01 25.80
CA CYS A 58 31.75 -5.45 26.97
C CYS A 58 32.70 -6.30 27.81
N ALA A 59 32.98 -5.87 29.05
CA ALA A 59 33.98 -6.52 29.90
C ALA A 59 33.69 -8.02 30.17
N CYS A 60 32.46 -8.48 29.92
CA CYS A 60 32.08 -9.88 30.09
C CYS A 60 32.28 -10.77 28.85
N CYS A 61 32.71 -10.23 27.71
CA CYS A 61 33.05 -11.04 26.54
C CYS A 61 34.44 -10.65 26.02
N HIS A 62 35.26 -11.66 25.76
CA HIS A 62 36.59 -11.52 25.16
C HIS A 62 36.51 -10.76 23.81
N ALA A 63 37.66 -10.29 23.33
CA ALA A 63 37.85 -9.33 22.23
C ALA A 63 37.13 -9.61 20.89
N ASP A 64 36.46 -10.75 20.72
CA ASP A 64 35.82 -11.21 19.48
C ASP A 64 34.28 -11.21 19.53
N CYS A 65 33.67 -10.35 20.35
CA CYS A 65 32.21 -10.21 20.36
C CYS A 65 31.74 -9.46 19.10
N ALA A 66 31.58 -10.20 18.00
CA ALA A 66 30.99 -9.74 16.74
C ALA A 66 29.53 -9.24 16.88
N ALA A 67 28.94 -9.42 18.08
CA ALA A 67 27.57 -9.06 18.42
C ALA A 67 27.29 -7.55 18.42
N SER A 68 28.28 -6.65 18.47
CA SER A 68 28.00 -5.20 18.61
C SER A 68 27.40 -4.55 17.34
N TRP A 69 27.72 -5.03 16.15
CA TRP A 69 27.21 -4.46 14.90
C TRP A 69 25.92 -5.12 14.43
N THR A 70 25.80 -6.44 14.62
CA THR A 70 24.53 -7.15 14.39
C THR A 70 23.46 -6.63 15.33
N SER A 71 23.75 -6.41 16.62
CA SER A 71 22.79 -5.87 17.59
C SER A 71 22.25 -4.50 17.27
N THR A 72 23.12 -3.59 16.87
CA THR A 72 22.72 -2.22 16.51
C THR A 72 21.73 -2.21 15.34
N ARG A 73 22.01 -2.96 14.27
CA ARG A 73 21.12 -3.05 13.10
C ARG A 73 19.78 -3.73 13.41
N HIS A 74 19.77 -4.75 14.26
CA HIS A 74 18.51 -5.41 14.64
C HIS A 74 17.67 -4.54 15.58
N LEU A 75 18.32 -3.79 16.48
CA LEU A 75 17.65 -2.82 17.32
C LEU A 75 16.98 -1.73 16.47
N GLU A 76 17.70 -1.17 15.49
CA GLU A 76 17.14 -0.21 14.54
C GLU A 76 15.89 -0.77 13.87
N LYS A 77 15.96 -1.99 13.32
CA LYS A 77 14.81 -2.66 12.69
C LYS A 77 13.62 -2.86 13.63
N THR A 78 13.89 -3.13 14.90
CA THR A 78 12.83 -3.33 15.90
C THR A 78 12.15 -2.03 16.27
N ILE A 79 12.93 -0.97 16.43
CA ILE A 79 12.37 0.37 16.66
C ILE A 79 11.56 0.81 15.44
N GLU A 80 12.08 0.59 14.23
CA GLU A 80 11.36 0.85 12.98
C GLU A 80 10.04 0.05 12.91
N TYR A 81 10.05 -1.21 13.35
CA TYR A 81 8.85 -2.04 13.41
C TYR A 81 7.82 -1.54 14.44
N GLU A 82 8.23 -1.14 15.64
CA GLU A 82 7.34 -0.55 16.65
C GLU A 82 6.78 0.82 16.21
N GLN A 83 7.60 1.64 15.54
CA GLN A 83 7.18 2.89 14.92
C GLN A 83 6.16 2.65 13.81
N PHE A 84 6.37 1.59 13.03
CA PHE A 84 5.41 1.14 12.02
C PHE A 84 4.09 0.70 12.65
N LEU A 85 4.12 -0.11 13.71
CA LEU A 85 2.92 -0.51 14.45
C LEU A 85 2.18 0.69 15.04
N LEU A 86 2.89 1.67 15.60
CA LEU A 86 2.29 2.91 16.12
C LEU A 86 1.62 3.70 14.99
N SER A 87 2.28 3.81 13.84
CA SER A 87 1.71 4.49 12.67
C SER A 87 0.44 3.81 12.18
N LEU A 88 0.40 2.47 12.16
CA LEU A 88 -0.81 1.70 11.87
C LEU A 88 -1.90 1.93 12.91
N ALA A 89 -1.57 1.88 14.20
CA ALA A 89 -2.52 2.12 15.28
C ALA A 89 -3.16 3.52 15.19
N LEU A 90 -2.34 4.55 14.98
CA LEU A 90 -2.80 5.93 14.76
C LEU A 90 -3.68 6.04 13.52
N ARG A 91 -3.29 5.36 12.43
CA ARG A 91 -4.09 5.34 11.21
C ARG A 91 -5.45 4.68 11.44
N HIS A 92 -5.50 3.58 12.18
CA HIS A 92 -6.76 2.91 12.54
C HIS A 92 -7.67 3.82 13.35
N VAL A 93 -7.10 4.58 14.29
CA VAL A 93 -7.85 5.61 15.03
C VAL A 93 -8.35 6.70 14.08
N ALA A 94 -7.48 7.25 13.23
CA ALA A 94 -7.86 8.30 12.28
C ALA A 94 -9.01 7.84 11.37
N VAL A 95 -8.88 6.63 10.81
CA VAL A 95 -9.91 5.99 9.96
C VAL A 95 -11.24 5.83 10.71
N THR A 96 -11.19 5.38 11.96
CA THR A 96 -12.37 5.18 12.82
C THR A 96 -13.07 6.48 13.14
N LEU A 97 -12.29 7.53 13.41
CA LEU A 97 -12.78 8.87 13.72
C LEU A 97 -13.12 9.70 12.47
N LYS A 98 -12.85 9.17 11.26
CA LYS A 98 -12.94 9.89 9.98
C LYS A 98 -12.05 11.14 9.92
N GLU A 99 -10.95 11.08 10.65
CA GLU A 99 -9.93 12.10 10.67
C GLU A 99 -8.96 11.92 9.50
N ASP A 100 -8.09 12.90 9.38
CA ASP A 100 -7.37 13.18 8.16
C ASP A 100 -5.84 13.14 8.43
N ARG A 101 -5.00 13.14 7.39
CA ARG A 101 -3.52 13.14 7.53
C ARG A 101 -3.00 14.29 8.40
N ALA A 102 -3.58 15.49 8.31
CA ALA A 102 -3.07 16.62 9.07
C ALA A 102 -3.32 16.37 10.56
N TRP A 103 -4.50 15.86 10.89
CA TRP A 103 -4.81 15.34 12.22
C TRP A 103 -3.85 14.23 12.65
N THR A 104 -3.53 13.26 11.77
CA THR A 104 -2.58 12.17 12.11
C THR A 104 -1.18 12.71 12.43
N LEU A 105 -0.70 13.68 11.64
CA LEU A 105 0.58 14.34 11.87
C LEU A 105 0.55 15.16 13.17
N SER A 106 -0.52 15.92 13.42
CA SER A 106 -0.68 16.65 14.69
C SER A 106 -0.76 15.72 15.90
N ALA A 107 -1.37 14.54 15.75
CA ALA A 107 -1.40 13.53 16.80
C ALA A 107 0.00 12.94 17.06
N LEU A 108 0.80 12.70 16.01
CA LEU A 108 2.21 12.31 16.16
C LEU A 108 3.05 13.41 16.81
N ASP A 109 2.88 14.66 16.39
CA ASP A 109 3.58 15.80 16.99
C ASP A 109 3.23 15.94 18.48
N ALA A 110 1.97 15.72 18.83
CA ALA A 110 1.51 15.72 20.23
C ALA A 110 2.00 14.50 21.03
N LEU A 111 2.32 13.40 20.35
CA LEU A 111 2.93 12.22 20.98
C LEU A 111 4.43 12.42 21.21
N TYR A 112 5.11 13.24 20.41
CA TYR A 112 6.55 13.44 20.51
C TYR A 112 6.99 13.76 21.96
N PRO A 113 7.99 13.05 22.53
CA PRO A 113 8.95 12.16 21.86
C PRO A 113 8.55 10.67 21.80
N VAL A 114 7.29 10.31 22.05
CA VAL A 114 6.81 8.91 21.98
C VAL A 114 6.76 8.45 20.53
N THR A 115 7.47 7.36 20.25
CA THR A 115 7.62 6.81 18.90
C THR A 115 7.21 5.34 18.78
N THR A 116 6.88 4.66 19.87
CA THR A 116 6.52 3.23 19.84
C THR A 116 5.14 2.95 20.45
N CYS A 117 4.48 1.86 20.05
CA CYS A 117 3.23 1.39 20.68
C CYS A 117 3.40 1.15 22.18
N LEU A 118 4.58 0.67 22.58
CA LEU A 118 4.90 0.40 23.96
C LEU A 118 5.02 1.68 24.80
N GLU A 119 5.72 2.70 24.29
CA GLU A 119 5.77 4.01 24.95
C GLU A 119 4.36 4.59 25.11
N VAL A 120 3.49 4.49 24.09
CA VAL A 120 2.06 4.86 24.20
C VAL A 120 1.36 4.07 25.31
N ALA A 121 1.58 2.77 25.42
CA ALA A 121 0.95 1.96 26.46
C ALA A 121 1.39 2.36 27.88
N LEU A 122 2.62 2.89 28.02
CA LEU A 122 3.24 3.30 29.29
C LEU A 122 2.95 4.74 29.71
N LEU A 123 2.53 5.62 28.80
CA LEU A 123 2.27 7.01 29.13
C LEU A 123 1.17 7.16 30.18
N GLU A 124 1.49 7.89 31.25
CA GLU A 124 0.53 8.30 32.26
C GLU A 124 -0.40 9.41 31.75
N HIS A 125 -1.62 9.47 32.31
CA HIS A 125 -2.69 10.36 31.84
C HIS A 125 -2.33 11.85 31.83
N GLU A 126 -1.40 12.28 32.68
CA GLU A 126 -1.03 13.70 32.78
C GLU A 126 -0.14 14.17 31.60
N ALA A 127 0.68 13.28 31.03
CA ALA A 127 1.61 13.59 29.94
C ALA A 127 0.92 13.80 28.58
N ILE A 128 -0.37 13.44 28.49
CA ILE A 128 -1.12 13.24 27.24
C ILE A 128 -2.40 14.08 27.17
N LYS A 129 -2.57 15.03 28.08
CA LYS A 129 -3.69 15.99 28.05
C LYS A 129 -3.97 16.60 26.66
N PRO A 130 -2.96 16.90 25.80
CA PRO A 130 -3.20 17.40 24.45
C PRO A 130 -3.99 16.44 23.55
N LEU A 131 -3.88 15.12 23.76
CA LEU A 131 -4.62 14.11 22.99
C LEU A 131 -6.07 13.95 23.48
N GLY A 132 -6.44 14.52 24.63
CA GLY A 132 -7.83 14.59 25.10
C GLY A 132 -8.62 13.29 24.94
N ARG A 133 -9.73 13.35 24.18
CA ARG A 133 -10.67 12.22 24.01
C ARG A 133 -10.14 11.08 23.14
N ILE A 134 -9.11 11.33 22.33
CA ILE A 134 -8.60 10.33 21.38
C ILE A 134 -7.61 9.37 22.04
N TRP A 135 -7.07 9.73 23.20
CA TRP A 135 -6.09 8.93 23.92
C TRP A 135 -6.55 7.50 24.17
N GLN A 136 -7.78 7.32 24.65
CA GLN A 136 -8.29 5.98 24.94
C GLN A 136 -8.36 5.14 23.68
N HIS A 137 -8.78 5.72 22.55
CA HIS A 137 -8.80 5.03 21.26
C HIS A 137 -7.39 4.64 20.80
N LEU A 138 -6.43 5.54 20.93
CA LEU A 138 -5.04 5.29 20.57
C LEU A 138 -4.39 4.23 21.44
N ARG A 139 -4.51 4.34 22.76
CA ARG A 139 -3.98 3.35 23.70
C ARG A 139 -4.59 1.98 23.45
N LEU A 140 -5.89 1.90 23.15
CA LEU A 140 -6.54 0.64 22.77
C LEU A 140 -6.01 0.11 21.43
N ALA A 141 -5.83 0.99 20.43
CA ALA A 141 -5.28 0.63 19.13
C ALA A 141 -3.84 0.09 19.22
N CYS A 142 -3.04 0.58 20.18
CA CYS A 142 -1.70 0.07 20.51
C CYS A 142 -1.74 -1.18 21.43
N GLY A 143 -2.89 -1.84 21.56
CA GLY A 143 -3.10 -3.03 22.40
C GLY A 143 -3.35 -2.73 23.90
N GLY A 144 -2.91 -1.59 24.41
CA GLY A 144 -3.15 -1.13 25.78
C GLY A 144 -2.36 -1.93 26.82
N ASN A 145 -2.91 -2.14 28.02
CA ASN A 145 -2.22 -2.89 29.09
C ASN A 145 -1.88 -4.32 28.68
N ALA A 146 -2.73 -4.96 27.88
CA ALA A 146 -2.49 -6.31 27.39
C ALA A 146 -1.19 -6.39 26.58
N TYR A 147 -0.85 -5.35 25.79
CA TYR A 147 0.40 -5.32 25.04
C TYR A 147 1.61 -5.32 25.98
N MET A 148 1.56 -4.53 27.05
CA MET A 148 2.63 -4.47 28.06
C MET A 148 2.76 -5.77 28.84
N GLU A 149 1.64 -6.37 29.22
CA GLU A 149 1.62 -7.66 29.95
C GLU A 149 2.25 -8.77 29.10
N ARG A 150 1.98 -8.82 27.79
CA ARG A 150 2.62 -9.79 26.88
C ARG A 150 4.11 -9.54 26.71
N HIS A 151 4.51 -8.27 26.60
CA HIS A 151 5.91 -7.87 26.58
C HIS A 151 6.63 -8.29 27.87
N ALA A 152 6.07 -7.99 29.04
CA ALA A 152 6.64 -8.34 30.33
C ALA A 152 6.72 -9.87 30.54
N ALA A 153 5.72 -10.62 30.06
CA ALA A 153 5.74 -12.07 30.09
C ALA A 153 6.89 -12.65 29.24
N LEU A 154 7.10 -12.12 28.03
CA LEU A 154 8.22 -12.51 27.16
C LEU A 154 9.56 -12.19 27.80
N VAL A 155 9.68 -11.02 28.43
CA VAL A 155 10.88 -10.65 29.19
C VAL A 155 11.15 -11.66 30.32
N ALA A 156 10.12 -12.01 31.08
CA ALA A 156 10.23 -12.92 32.21
C ALA A 156 10.53 -14.36 31.78
N SER A 157 10.02 -14.82 30.63
CA SER A 157 10.30 -16.17 30.11
C SER A 157 11.80 -16.35 29.80
N TYR A 158 12.44 -15.32 29.25
CA TYR A 158 13.88 -15.33 29.00
C TYR A 158 14.73 -15.32 30.28
N ASP A 159 14.31 -14.61 31.32
CA ASP A 159 14.99 -14.61 32.63
C ASP A 159 14.87 -15.99 33.31
N ALA A 160 13.73 -16.67 33.14
CA ALA A 160 13.43 -17.96 33.78
C ALA A 160 14.10 -19.17 33.12
N ALA A 161 14.66 -19.04 31.91
CA ALA A 161 15.20 -20.14 31.11
C ALA A 161 16.51 -20.76 31.67
N ARG A 162 16.39 -21.53 32.76
CA ARG A 162 16.77 -22.95 32.75
C ARG A 162 15.43 -23.67 32.53
N TRP A 163 15.21 -24.37 31.41
CA TRP A 163 14.42 -25.61 31.40
C TRP A 163 14.33 -26.30 30.05
N CYS A 164 14.18 -27.63 30.17
CA CYS A 164 14.05 -28.62 29.13
C CYS A 164 12.75 -28.44 28.32
N ALA A 165 12.88 -28.47 27.00
CA ALA A 165 11.76 -28.58 26.09
C ALA A 165 11.03 -29.92 26.32
N THR A 166 9.79 -29.87 26.78
CA THR A 166 8.83 -30.94 26.55
C THR A 166 7.88 -30.46 25.48
N ALA A 167 7.84 -31.17 24.35
CA ALA A 167 7.06 -30.80 23.18
C ALA A 167 5.56 -30.89 23.50
N THR A 168 4.97 -29.74 23.85
CA THR A 168 3.52 -29.57 23.89
C THR A 168 3.04 -29.08 22.52
N ALA A 169 1.75 -29.29 22.21
CA ALA A 169 1.16 -28.89 20.94
C ALA A 169 1.46 -27.41 20.65
N ILE A 170 1.97 -27.13 19.45
CA ILE A 170 2.38 -25.79 19.05
C ILE A 170 1.15 -25.05 18.54
N ASP A 171 0.71 -24.02 19.27
CA ASP A 171 -0.34 -23.12 18.79
C ASP A 171 0.12 -22.40 17.51
N GLN A 172 -0.82 -22.20 16.57
CA GLN A 172 -0.56 -21.54 15.29
C GLN A 172 -1.37 -20.25 15.17
N LEU A 173 -0.71 -19.20 14.67
CA LEU A 173 -1.31 -17.90 14.36
C LEU A 173 -1.55 -17.82 12.86
N PHE A 174 -2.81 -17.62 12.47
CA PHE A 174 -3.16 -17.34 11.08
C PHE A 174 -2.84 -15.89 10.74
N VAL A 175 -1.94 -15.68 9.78
CA VAL A 175 -1.58 -14.38 9.22
C VAL A 175 -2.21 -14.29 7.83
N PRO A 176 -3.26 -13.48 7.64
CA PRO A 176 -3.95 -13.38 6.35
C PRO A 176 -3.03 -12.81 5.26
N LYS A 177 -3.04 -13.47 4.10
CA LYS A 177 -2.40 -12.97 2.90
C LYS A 177 -3.40 -12.14 2.11
N PHE A 178 -3.26 -10.81 2.20
CA PHE A 178 -4.19 -9.89 1.51
C PHE A 178 -3.94 -9.79 0.01
N SER A 179 -2.73 -10.11 -0.47
CA SER A 179 -2.46 -10.19 -1.90
C SER A 179 -1.50 -11.34 -2.19
N ASN A 180 -1.62 -11.96 -3.36
CA ASN A 180 -0.70 -13.01 -3.80
C ASN A 180 0.77 -12.54 -3.93
N VAL A 181 1.00 -11.22 -3.88
CA VAL A 181 2.26 -10.61 -4.30
C VAL A 181 3.08 -10.10 -3.12
N VAL A 182 2.48 -9.82 -1.95
CA VAL A 182 3.19 -9.23 -0.81
C VAL A 182 2.56 -9.60 0.52
N ASP A 183 3.41 -9.98 1.47
CA ASP A 183 3.03 -10.02 2.88
C ASP A 183 3.42 -8.70 3.56
N PRO A 184 2.46 -7.94 4.12
CA PRO A 184 2.74 -6.73 4.89
C PRO A 184 3.52 -7.01 6.20
N PHE A 185 3.68 -8.29 6.56
CA PHE A 185 4.33 -8.76 7.76
C PHE A 185 5.44 -9.76 7.42
N PRO A 186 6.54 -9.32 6.78
CA PRO A 186 7.63 -10.21 6.39
C PRO A 186 8.19 -11.04 7.56
N GLU A 187 8.22 -10.45 8.77
CA GLU A 187 8.53 -11.09 10.05
C GLU A 187 7.72 -12.37 10.32
N PHE A 188 6.47 -12.42 9.85
CA PHE A 188 5.58 -13.57 10.01
C PHE A 188 5.72 -14.57 8.87
N THR A 189 6.38 -14.24 7.76
CA THR A 189 6.44 -15.12 6.57
C THR A 189 7.74 -15.88 6.40
N ALA A 190 8.85 -15.38 6.95
CA ALA A 190 10.16 -16.00 6.75
C ALA A 190 10.21 -17.48 7.22
N SER A 191 9.35 -17.85 8.17
CA SER A 191 9.25 -19.19 8.75
C SER A 191 7.85 -19.80 8.72
N ALA A 192 6.86 -19.15 8.10
CA ALA A 192 5.48 -19.60 8.18
C ALA A 192 5.07 -20.51 7.03
N THR A 193 4.15 -21.42 7.34
CA THR A 193 3.63 -22.40 6.38
C THR A 193 2.42 -21.81 5.67
N PRO A 194 2.36 -21.78 4.33
CA PRO A 194 1.16 -21.34 3.62
C PRO A 194 -0.04 -22.22 3.99
N ILE A 195 -1.15 -21.61 4.39
CA ILE A 195 -2.40 -22.32 4.72
C ILE A 195 -3.61 -21.60 4.13
N VAL A 196 -4.71 -22.34 4.02
CA VAL A 196 -5.99 -21.84 3.54
C VAL A 196 -7.02 -21.98 4.66
N LEU A 197 -7.61 -20.86 5.08
CA LEU A 197 -8.67 -20.85 6.09
C LEU A 197 -10.03 -20.93 5.39
N SER A 198 -10.77 -22.03 5.60
CA SER A 198 -12.10 -22.26 5.04
C SER A 198 -13.21 -21.72 5.92
N GLY A 199 -14.33 -21.34 5.31
CA GLY A 199 -15.46 -20.69 5.99
C GLY A 199 -15.22 -19.21 6.27
N PHE A 200 -14.28 -18.56 5.55
CA PHE A 200 -13.99 -17.14 5.72
C PHE A 200 -13.91 -16.43 4.38
N GLN A 201 -14.39 -15.20 4.35
CA GLN A 201 -14.24 -14.31 3.20
C GLN A 201 -13.52 -13.04 3.61
N THR A 202 -12.53 -12.62 2.82
CA THR A 202 -11.98 -11.27 2.94
C THR A 202 -12.95 -10.29 2.29
N THR A 203 -13.60 -9.47 3.09
CA THR A 203 -14.30 -8.28 2.62
C THR A 203 -13.34 -7.11 2.66
N PHE A 204 -13.12 -6.52 1.49
CA PHE A 204 -12.21 -5.40 1.38
C PHE A 204 -12.99 -4.13 1.67
N HIS A 205 -12.95 -3.67 2.93
CA HIS A 205 -13.41 -2.33 3.24
C HIS A 205 -12.38 -1.33 2.66
N PRO A 206 -12.84 -0.21 2.06
CA PRO A 206 -11.96 0.74 1.36
C PRO A 206 -10.79 1.28 2.19
N ARG A 207 -10.92 1.24 3.52
CA ARG A 207 -9.92 1.72 4.48
C ARG A 207 -9.09 0.61 5.13
N MET A 208 -9.57 -0.64 5.12
CA MET A 208 -8.93 -1.77 5.78
C MET A 208 -9.53 -3.11 5.32
N PRO A 209 -8.74 -4.15 5.04
CA PRO A 209 -9.29 -5.48 4.81
C PRO A 209 -9.95 -6.03 6.09
N ARG A 210 -11.08 -6.73 5.92
CA ARG A 210 -11.78 -7.44 7.00
C ARG A 210 -11.95 -8.89 6.58
N MET A 211 -11.67 -9.83 7.47
CA MET A 211 -12.11 -11.20 7.30
C MET A 211 -13.48 -11.35 7.96
N LEU A 212 -14.40 -12.04 7.32
CA LEU A 212 -15.68 -12.38 7.92
C LEU A 212 -15.83 -13.89 7.91
N GLU A 213 -16.16 -14.47 9.06
CA GLU A 213 -16.61 -15.86 9.10
C GLU A 213 -17.92 -15.96 8.31
N THR A 214 -18.03 -17.00 7.50
CA THR A 214 -19.18 -17.24 6.64
C THR A 214 -19.71 -18.65 6.88
N HIS A 215 -20.96 -18.87 6.54
CA HIS A 215 -21.54 -20.21 6.55
C HIS A 215 -21.13 -21.06 5.34
N LYS A 216 -20.37 -20.49 4.40
CA LYS A 216 -19.97 -21.16 3.16
C LYS A 216 -18.56 -21.73 3.30
N ALA A 217 -18.47 -23.05 3.42
CA ALA A 217 -17.16 -23.74 3.47
C ALA A 217 -16.30 -23.48 2.22
N SER A 218 -16.92 -23.11 1.09
CA SER A 218 -16.24 -22.71 -0.16
C SER A 218 -15.53 -21.36 -0.06
N ASP A 219 -15.91 -20.51 0.90
CA ASP A 219 -15.26 -19.23 1.08
C ASP A 219 -13.93 -19.48 1.80
N THR A 220 -12.83 -19.08 1.16
CA THR A 220 -11.49 -19.34 1.67
C THR A 220 -10.63 -18.08 1.70
N VAL A 221 -9.79 -17.94 2.72
CA VAL A 221 -8.75 -16.91 2.81
C VAL A 221 -7.38 -17.58 2.81
N LEU A 222 -6.53 -17.21 1.86
CA LEU A 222 -5.13 -17.64 1.84
C LEU A 222 -4.36 -16.88 2.93
N GLY A 223 -3.43 -17.55 3.59
CA GLY A 223 -2.59 -16.95 4.62
C GLY A 223 -1.39 -17.81 4.96
N TYR A 224 -0.81 -17.53 6.11
CA TYR A 224 0.35 -18.22 6.65
C TYR A 224 0.06 -18.67 8.09
N ALA A 225 0.52 -19.86 8.45
CA ALA A 225 0.55 -20.35 9.81
C ALA A 225 1.92 -20.02 10.40
N TRP A 226 1.95 -19.03 11.28
CA TRP A 226 3.13 -18.70 12.06
C TRP A 226 3.07 -19.38 13.41
N SER A 227 4.19 -19.91 13.88
CA SER A 227 4.26 -20.63 15.16
C SER A 227 5.62 -20.50 15.82
N THR A 228 5.65 -20.60 17.14
CA THR A 228 6.87 -20.63 17.95
C THR A 228 6.64 -21.56 19.15
N ASP A 229 7.73 -22.10 19.69
CA ASP A 229 7.76 -22.86 20.93
C ASP A 229 7.69 -21.97 22.19
N ASP A 230 7.83 -20.65 22.05
CA ASP A 230 7.69 -19.69 23.16
C ASP A 230 6.26 -19.13 23.22
N GLU A 231 5.47 -19.57 24.21
CA GLU A 231 4.09 -19.12 24.44
C GLU A 231 3.98 -17.59 24.60
N SER A 232 4.98 -16.96 25.20
CA SER A 232 4.99 -15.51 25.42
C SER A 232 5.25 -14.76 24.12
N LEU A 233 6.17 -15.26 23.30
CA LEU A 233 6.43 -14.71 21.97
C LEU A 233 5.21 -14.90 21.07
N PHE A 234 4.54 -16.05 21.17
CA PHE A 234 3.30 -16.32 20.44
C PHE A 234 2.21 -15.32 20.79
N ALA A 235 1.97 -15.12 22.09
CA ALA A 235 0.96 -14.17 22.56
C ALA A 235 1.29 -12.72 22.16
N LEU A 236 2.57 -12.34 22.15
CA LEU A 236 3.02 -11.03 21.69
C LEU A 236 2.78 -10.85 20.18
N LYS A 237 3.21 -11.81 19.35
CA LYS A 237 3.01 -11.77 17.90
C LYS A 237 1.53 -11.75 17.50
N ALA A 238 0.67 -12.45 18.25
CA ALA A 238 -0.77 -12.36 18.06
C ALA A 238 -1.30 -10.94 18.33
N MET A 239 -0.77 -10.23 19.34
CA MET A 239 -1.15 -8.85 19.65
C MET A 239 -0.61 -7.86 18.61
N GLU A 240 0.64 -8.01 18.17
CA GLU A 240 1.23 -7.19 17.11
C GLU A 240 0.41 -7.30 15.81
N LEU A 241 0.00 -8.52 15.45
CA LEU A 241 -0.89 -8.75 14.31
C LEU A 241 -2.26 -8.07 14.52
N GLN A 242 -2.82 -8.09 15.73
CA GLN A 242 -4.06 -7.36 16.02
C GLN A 242 -3.92 -5.85 15.92
N ILE A 243 -2.79 -5.28 16.36
CA ILE A 243 -2.49 -3.85 16.20
C ILE A 243 -2.42 -3.52 14.71
N ALA A 244 -1.65 -4.29 13.96
CA ALA A 244 -1.45 -4.04 12.55
C ALA A 244 -2.75 -4.18 11.72
N LEU A 245 -3.56 -5.18 12.06
CA LEU A 245 -4.88 -5.42 11.44
C LEU A 245 -6.01 -4.65 12.11
N GLY A 246 -5.73 -3.68 13.00
CA GLY A 246 -6.74 -2.81 13.60
C GLY A 246 -7.81 -3.55 14.40
N ARG A 247 -7.44 -4.10 15.57
CA ARG A 247 -8.32 -4.62 16.65
C ARG A 247 -9.55 -5.40 16.19
N LEU A 248 -9.40 -6.19 15.13
CA LEU A 248 -10.43 -7.13 14.72
C LEU A 248 -10.21 -8.46 15.44
N VAL A 249 -11.31 -9.04 15.89
CA VAL A 249 -11.39 -10.34 16.56
C VAL A 249 -11.06 -11.44 15.53
N TYR A 250 -9.77 -11.65 15.21
CA TYR A 250 -9.31 -12.66 14.24
C TYR A 250 -8.42 -13.74 14.82
N ALA A 251 -8.07 -13.68 16.11
CA ALA A 251 -7.31 -14.74 16.73
C ALA A 251 -8.23 -15.92 17.10
N LYS A 252 -8.61 -16.74 16.12
CA LYS A 252 -9.10 -18.08 16.41
C LYS A 252 -7.86 -18.94 16.65
N GLN A 253 -7.51 -19.13 17.92
CA GLN A 253 -6.43 -20.02 18.33
C GLN A 253 -6.89 -21.46 18.02
N THR A 254 -6.30 -22.07 17.00
CA THR A 254 -6.56 -23.48 16.68
C THR A 254 -5.49 -24.34 17.34
N ARG A 255 -5.88 -25.08 18.39
CA ARG A 255 -5.04 -26.15 18.94
C ARG A 255 -5.01 -27.31 17.95
N THR A 256 -3.92 -27.49 17.22
CA THR A 256 -3.68 -28.69 16.43
C THR A 256 -3.24 -29.81 17.37
N ARG A 257 -4.12 -30.79 17.61
CA ARG A 257 -3.81 -31.95 18.46
C ARG A 257 -3.35 -33.19 17.70
N ASP A 258 -3.08 -33.08 16.40
CA ASP A 258 -2.63 -34.19 15.57
C ASP A 258 -1.59 -33.76 14.53
N PRO A 259 -0.52 -34.55 14.29
CA PRO A 259 0.32 -34.38 13.12
C PRO A 259 -0.46 -34.86 11.89
N LEU A 260 -0.88 -33.92 11.03
CA LEU A 260 -1.35 -34.19 9.66
C LEU A 260 -2.50 -35.22 9.58
N GLN A 261 -3.69 -34.89 10.08
CA GLN A 261 -4.91 -35.43 9.48
C GLN A 261 -5.37 -34.51 8.36
N ASP A 262 -5.53 -35.11 7.18
CA ASP A 262 -5.95 -34.51 5.93
C ASP A 262 -7.14 -33.57 6.11
N VAL A 263 -6.86 -32.26 6.22
CA VAL A 263 -7.84 -31.25 5.84
C VAL A 263 -8.07 -31.47 4.35
N PRO A 264 -9.30 -31.77 3.90
CA PRO A 264 -9.56 -31.98 2.49
C PRO A 264 -9.18 -30.68 1.78
N ILE A 265 -8.09 -30.72 1.02
CA ILE A 265 -7.84 -29.73 -0.04
C ILE A 265 -9.03 -29.91 -0.97
N ALA A 266 -10.05 -29.07 -0.84
CA ALA A 266 -11.20 -29.11 -1.71
C ALA A 266 -10.68 -28.95 -3.15
N PRO A 267 -10.82 -29.95 -4.05
CA PRO A 267 -10.32 -29.88 -5.41
C PRO A 267 -11.29 -29.09 -6.30
N HIS A 268 -11.89 -28.04 -5.76
CA HIS A 268 -12.96 -27.29 -6.40
C HIS A 268 -12.68 -25.79 -6.29
N LEU A 269 -11.59 -25.34 -6.93
CA LEU A 269 -11.72 -24.08 -7.65
C LEU A 269 -12.68 -24.39 -8.82
N PRO A 270 -13.90 -23.81 -8.84
CA PRO A 270 -14.77 -24.00 -9.98
C PRO A 270 -14.13 -23.28 -11.17
N MET A 271 -13.82 -24.08 -12.19
CA MET A 271 -12.97 -23.79 -13.36
C MET A 271 -11.47 -23.98 -13.13
N ASP A 272 -10.89 -24.81 -14.00
CA ASP A 272 -9.45 -24.85 -14.27
C ASP A 272 -9.02 -23.52 -14.93
N CYS A 273 -8.96 -22.48 -14.11
CA CYS A 273 -8.50 -21.14 -14.49
C CYS A 273 -7.02 -21.11 -14.84
N SER A 274 -6.27 -22.22 -14.69
CA SER A 274 -4.89 -22.32 -15.16
C SER A 274 -4.76 -22.12 -16.68
N SER A 275 -5.86 -22.37 -17.41
CA SER A 275 -5.98 -22.14 -18.85
C SER A 275 -6.24 -20.68 -19.24
N VAL A 276 -6.61 -19.80 -18.29
CA VAL A 276 -6.80 -18.38 -18.58
C VAL A 276 -5.45 -17.69 -18.56
N PRO A 277 -5.06 -17.03 -19.67
CA PRO A 277 -3.86 -16.21 -19.68
C PRO A 277 -3.88 -15.22 -18.51
N TYR A 278 -2.73 -14.86 -17.95
CA TYR A 278 -2.67 -13.81 -16.93
C TYR A 278 -3.15 -12.46 -17.52
N LEU A 279 -4.44 -12.16 -17.36
CA LEU A 279 -5.17 -11.08 -18.07
C LEU A 279 -5.21 -9.78 -17.27
N VAL A 280 -4.86 -9.80 -15.99
CA VAL A 280 -4.60 -8.61 -15.16
C VAL A 280 -3.14 -8.70 -14.72
N GLU A 281 -2.34 -7.71 -15.05
CA GLU A 281 -0.96 -7.60 -14.58
C GLU A 281 -0.87 -6.64 -13.42
N PHE A 282 -0.25 -7.09 -12.33
CA PHE A 282 0.13 -6.26 -11.20
C PHE A 282 1.64 -6.12 -11.15
N ARG A 283 2.12 -4.88 -11.01
CA ARG A 283 3.51 -4.57 -10.66
C ARG A 283 3.52 -3.86 -9.33
N ARG A 284 4.25 -4.41 -8.38
CA ARG A 284 4.43 -3.81 -7.06
C ARG A 284 5.35 -2.60 -7.17
N GLY A 285 5.01 -1.52 -6.47
CA GLY A 285 5.84 -0.33 -6.32
C GLY A 285 6.48 -0.22 -4.94
N ASN A 286 7.25 0.84 -4.72
CA ASN A 286 7.87 1.21 -3.44
C ASN A 286 7.59 2.68 -3.04
N ILE A 287 6.58 3.29 -3.65
CA ILE A 287 6.08 4.63 -3.33
C ILE A 287 4.54 4.65 -3.31
N PRO A 288 3.89 5.60 -2.61
CA PRO A 288 2.42 5.64 -2.48
C PRO A 288 1.72 6.22 -3.71
N ILE A 289 2.16 5.82 -4.91
CA ILE A 289 1.54 6.15 -6.19
C ILE A 289 1.13 4.85 -6.88
N LEU A 290 -0.11 4.78 -7.35
CA LEU A 290 -0.68 3.65 -8.08
C LEU A 290 -1.14 4.10 -9.47
N LEU A 291 -0.61 3.47 -10.51
CA LEU A 291 -1.03 3.63 -11.89
C LEU A 291 -2.07 2.55 -12.24
N SER A 292 -3.31 2.96 -12.47
CA SER A 292 -4.35 2.10 -13.05
C SER A 292 -4.35 2.29 -14.57
N ILE A 293 -4.22 1.21 -15.32
CA ILE A 293 -4.23 1.23 -16.80
C ILE A 293 -5.30 0.26 -17.28
N PRO A 294 -6.58 0.67 -17.28
CA PRO A 294 -7.71 -0.22 -17.52
C PRO A 294 -7.94 -0.54 -19.01
N HIS A 295 -7.45 0.30 -19.93
CA HIS A 295 -7.77 0.21 -21.36
C HIS A 295 -6.54 0.13 -22.28
N GLY A 296 -5.35 0.00 -21.71
CA GLY A 296 -4.09 -0.12 -22.47
C GLY A 296 -3.81 -1.52 -23.03
N GLY A 297 -4.52 -2.54 -22.52
CA GLY A 297 -4.43 -3.94 -22.94
C GLY A 297 -5.01 -4.19 -24.33
N GLY A 298 -4.29 -3.80 -25.37
CA GLY A 298 -4.62 -4.13 -26.75
C GLY A 298 -3.87 -5.37 -27.21
N THR A 299 -4.28 -6.57 -26.81
CA THR A 299 -3.83 -7.78 -27.51
C THR A 299 -4.45 -7.74 -28.90
N SER A 300 -3.64 -7.42 -29.91
CA SER A 300 -4.06 -7.52 -31.31
C SER A 300 -4.66 -8.90 -31.58
N ALA A 301 -5.65 -8.99 -32.47
CA ALA A 301 -6.18 -10.28 -32.95
C ALA A 301 -5.08 -11.21 -33.49
N ALA A 302 -3.91 -10.65 -33.85
CA ALA A 302 -2.73 -11.42 -34.26
C ALA A 302 -1.98 -12.11 -33.10
N THR A 303 -2.18 -11.69 -31.85
CA THR A 303 -1.56 -12.31 -30.67
C THR A 303 -2.39 -13.50 -30.16
N ALA A 304 -1.74 -14.46 -29.49
CA ALA A 304 -2.42 -15.62 -28.91
C ALA A 304 -3.53 -15.20 -27.93
N SER A 305 -3.24 -14.26 -27.03
CA SER A 305 -4.22 -13.71 -26.08
C SER A 305 -5.37 -12.97 -26.77
N GLY A 306 -5.11 -12.30 -27.90
CA GLY A 306 -6.15 -11.62 -28.67
C GLY A 306 -7.08 -12.60 -29.39
N ARG A 307 -6.54 -13.67 -29.96
CA ARG A 307 -7.35 -14.78 -30.51
C ARG A 307 -8.18 -15.45 -29.44
N TRP A 308 -7.58 -15.74 -28.29
CA TRP A 308 -8.29 -16.34 -27.16
C TRP A 308 -9.47 -15.48 -26.71
N GLN A 309 -9.29 -14.15 -26.58
CA GLN A 309 -10.39 -13.25 -26.22
C GLN A 309 -11.51 -13.26 -27.26
N LEU A 310 -11.17 -13.26 -28.55
CA LEU A 310 -12.18 -13.33 -29.63
C LEU A 310 -12.98 -14.63 -29.63
N SER A 311 -12.37 -15.76 -29.26
CA SER A 311 -13.04 -17.06 -29.28
C SER A 311 -13.81 -17.38 -27.98
N HIS A 312 -13.50 -16.71 -26.87
CA HIS A 312 -14.07 -17.03 -25.56
C HIS A 312 -14.91 -15.91 -24.93
N LEU A 313 -14.83 -14.67 -25.42
CA LEU A 313 -15.51 -13.53 -24.81
C LEU A 313 -16.54 -12.91 -25.75
N THR A 314 -17.72 -12.65 -25.21
CA THR A 314 -18.78 -11.90 -25.88
C THR A 314 -18.43 -10.41 -25.87
N GLN A 315 -18.50 -9.77 -27.04
CA GLN A 315 -18.34 -8.31 -27.11
C GLN A 315 -19.55 -7.64 -26.44
N ARG A 316 -19.29 -6.65 -25.58
CA ARG A 316 -20.33 -5.85 -24.95
C ARG A 316 -21.14 -5.08 -25.99
N THR A 317 -22.38 -4.77 -25.64
CA THR A 317 -23.24 -3.86 -26.42
C THR A 317 -23.70 -2.70 -25.53
N PRO A 318 -23.91 -1.50 -26.08
CA PRO A 318 -24.36 -0.38 -25.28
C PRO A 318 -25.83 -0.54 -24.86
N SER A 319 -26.11 -0.39 -23.56
CA SER A 319 -27.46 -0.10 -23.09
C SER A 319 -27.90 1.31 -23.47
N LYS A 320 -29.20 1.60 -23.28
CA LYS A 320 -29.76 2.94 -23.50
C LYS A 320 -29.06 4.02 -22.66
N THR A 321 -28.59 3.69 -21.45
CA THR A 321 -27.97 4.64 -20.52
C THR A 321 -26.47 4.82 -20.79
N SER A 322 -25.80 3.85 -21.43
CA SER A 322 -24.36 3.91 -21.71
C SER A 322 -24.01 4.33 -23.14
N ALA A 323 -24.97 4.31 -24.07
CA ALA A 323 -24.75 4.51 -25.51
C ALA A 323 -23.86 5.72 -25.87
N LYS A 324 -24.03 6.86 -25.17
CA LYS A 324 -23.22 8.08 -25.42
C LYS A 324 -21.76 7.96 -24.99
N ARG A 325 -21.46 7.12 -23.99
CA ARG A 325 -20.13 6.94 -23.41
C ARG A 325 -19.47 5.65 -23.90
N PHE A 326 -20.22 4.75 -24.54
CA PHE A 326 -19.75 3.43 -24.93
C PHE A 326 -18.74 3.51 -26.07
N THR A 327 -17.61 2.83 -25.92
CA THR A 327 -16.59 2.71 -26.96
C THR A 327 -16.04 1.29 -26.98
N VAL A 328 -15.77 0.82 -28.19
CA VAL A 328 -15.11 -0.48 -28.46
C VAL A 328 -13.65 -0.31 -28.85
N PHE A 329 -13.11 0.90 -28.79
CA PHE A 329 -11.72 1.19 -29.12
C PHE A 329 -10.87 1.16 -27.86
N ALA A 330 -9.69 0.52 -27.93
CA ALA A 330 -8.72 0.58 -26.85
C ALA A 330 -8.11 1.98 -26.71
N ASP A 331 -7.60 2.27 -25.53
CA ASP A 331 -6.82 3.47 -25.26
C ASP A 331 -5.37 3.17 -25.70
N THR A 332 -5.16 3.07 -27.02
CA THR A 332 -3.90 2.59 -27.64
C THR A 332 -2.64 3.23 -27.04
N ARG A 333 -1.66 2.41 -26.66
CA ARG A 333 -0.36 2.85 -26.08
C ARG A 333 -0.41 3.49 -24.68
N THR A 334 -1.54 3.57 -23.97
CA THR A 334 -1.53 4.03 -22.56
C THR A 334 -0.70 3.15 -21.64
N VAL A 335 -0.68 1.82 -21.88
CA VAL A 335 0.23 0.90 -21.15
C VAL A 335 1.70 1.26 -21.34
N HIS A 336 2.07 1.76 -22.52
CA HIS A 336 3.44 2.19 -22.79
C HIS A 336 3.74 3.53 -22.12
N VAL A 337 2.77 4.46 -22.06
CA VAL A 337 2.92 5.71 -21.29
C VAL A 337 3.18 5.40 -19.81
N GLY A 338 2.35 4.55 -19.19
CA GLY A 338 2.54 4.19 -17.78
C GLY A 338 3.87 3.47 -17.53
N ALA A 339 4.24 2.51 -18.39
CA ALA A 339 5.50 1.78 -18.25
C ALA A 339 6.74 2.66 -18.49
N ASP A 340 6.71 3.53 -19.49
CA ASP A 340 7.81 4.45 -19.79
C ASP A 340 7.91 5.54 -18.70
N ALA A 341 6.79 5.96 -18.10
CA ALA A 341 6.79 6.91 -16.99
C ALA A 341 7.38 6.31 -15.71
N SER A 342 7.04 5.05 -15.40
CA SER A 342 7.67 4.28 -14.31
C SER A 342 9.19 4.20 -14.48
N LYS A 343 9.67 3.87 -15.69
CA LYS A 343 11.11 3.83 -16.01
C LYS A 343 11.77 5.20 -15.95
N ALA A 344 11.09 6.25 -16.39
CA ALA A 344 11.61 7.61 -16.31
C ALA A 344 11.71 8.07 -14.85
N LEU A 345 10.74 7.72 -14.01
CA LEU A 345 10.76 8.00 -12.58
C LEU A 345 11.93 7.29 -11.90
N ASP A 346 12.10 5.99 -12.16
CA ASP A 346 13.20 5.18 -11.65
C ASP A 346 14.56 5.85 -11.86
N ARG A 347 14.87 6.21 -13.11
CA ARG A 347 16.12 6.88 -13.46
C ARG A 347 16.29 8.23 -12.77
N ARG A 348 15.19 8.97 -12.58
CA ARG A 348 15.22 10.32 -12.00
C ARG A 348 15.40 10.30 -10.48
N THR A 349 14.97 9.22 -9.84
CA THR A 349 14.88 9.10 -8.38
C THR A 349 15.83 8.04 -7.81
N ASN A 350 16.54 7.34 -8.70
CA ASN A 350 17.42 6.22 -8.38
C ASN A 350 16.71 5.08 -7.63
N GLY A 351 15.52 4.66 -8.11
CA GLY A 351 14.85 3.46 -7.61
C GLY A 351 13.36 3.60 -7.28
N ALA A 352 12.73 4.78 -7.41
CA ALA A 352 11.30 4.90 -7.14
C ALA A 352 10.46 4.25 -8.25
N GLN A 353 9.55 3.36 -7.85
CA GLN A 353 8.65 2.62 -8.72
C GLN A 353 7.22 2.75 -8.22
N PRO A 354 6.28 3.33 -9.00
CA PRO A 354 4.88 3.31 -8.64
C PRO A 354 4.33 1.89 -8.73
N TYR A 355 3.24 1.62 -8.01
CA TYR A 355 2.44 0.43 -8.24
C TYR A 355 1.75 0.53 -9.61
N MET A 356 1.50 -0.59 -10.26
CA MET A 356 0.77 -0.62 -11.53
C MET A 356 -0.24 -1.76 -11.58
N VAL A 357 -1.47 -1.46 -12.02
CA VAL A 357 -2.51 -2.46 -12.31
C VAL A 357 -2.97 -2.30 -13.75
N ILE A 358 -2.65 -3.27 -14.58
CA ILE A 358 -2.81 -3.21 -16.04
C ILE A 358 -3.81 -4.28 -16.47
N ALA A 359 -4.86 -3.86 -17.18
CA ALA A 359 -5.71 -4.81 -17.89
C ALA A 359 -4.99 -5.23 -19.17
N LYS A 360 -4.79 -6.53 -19.38
CA LYS A 360 -4.24 -7.13 -20.62
C LYS A 360 -5.32 -7.59 -21.58
N PHE A 361 -6.59 -7.34 -21.25
CA PHE A 361 -7.74 -7.60 -22.08
C PHE A 361 -8.30 -6.32 -22.68
N HIS A 362 -9.01 -6.48 -23.80
CA HIS A 362 -9.57 -5.36 -24.53
C HIS A 362 -10.89 -4.89 -23.89
N ARG A 363 -11.04 -3.57 -23.68
CA ARG A 363 -12.21 -2.97 -23.02
C ARG A 363 -13.57 -3.31 -23.65
N LYS A 364 -13.58 -3.60 -24.95
CA LYS A 364 -14.77 -4.05 -25.70
C LYS A 364 -15.42 -5.33 -25.15
N PHE A 365 -14.67 -6.17 -24.45
CA PHE A 365 -15.18 -7.37 -23.78
C PHE A 365 -15.47 -7.12 -22.30
N VAL A 366 -14.55 -6.43 -21.60
CA VAL A 366 -14.70 -6.06 -20.19
C VAL A 366 -14.16 -4.65 -19.99
N ASP A 367 -15.01 -3.71 -19.62
CA ASP A 367 -14.64 -2.32 -19.31
C ASP A 367 -14.65 -2.12 -17.80
N VAL A 368 -13.46 -2.25 -17.20
CA VAL A 368 -13.26 -2.10 -15.76
C VAL A 368 -13.32 -0.65 -15.27
N ASN A 369 -13.48 0.32 -16.19
CA ASN A 369 -13.78 1.70 -15.81
C ASN A 369 -15.30 2.02 -15.92
N ARG A 370 -16.14 0.99 -15.83
CA ARG A 370 -17.61 1.08 -15.68
C ARG A 370 -18.09 0.30 -14.48
N ALA A 371 -19.22 0.72 -13.93
CA ALA A 371 -19.93 -0.08 -12.93
C ALA A 371 -20.57 -1.31 -13.59
N HIS A 372 -20.78 -2.37 -12.83
CA HIS A 372 -21.46 -3.59 -13.29
C HIS A 372 -22.81 -3.29 -13.99
N ASN A 373 -23.60 -2.39 -13.41
CA ASN A 373 -24.89 -1.95 -13.94
C ASN A 373 -24.80 -0.92 -15.09
N GLU A 374 -23.60 -0.62 -15.60
CA GLU A 374 -23.34 0.30 -16.72
C GLU A 374 -22.70 -0.42 -17.94
N ASP A 375 -23.04 -1.68 -18.16
CA ASP A 375 -22.48 -2.53 -19.22
C ASP A 375 -20.96 -2.75 -19.09
N ALA A 376 -20.47 -3.00 -17.87
CA ALA A 376 -19.05 -3.31 -17.67
C ALA A 376 -18.62 -4.61 -18.38
N TYR A 377 -19.50 -5.60 -18.48
CA TYR A 377 -19.31 -6.87 -19.18
C TYR A 377 -20.67 -7.50 -19.51
N VAL A 378 -20.66 -8.64 -20.21
CA VAL A 378 -21.87 -9.43 -20.48
C VAL A 378 -21.96 -10.56 -19.45
N ASP A 379 -23.07 -10.62 -18.70
CA ASP A 379 -23.25 -11.58 -17.59
C ASP A 379 -23.33 -13.06 -18.02
N ASP A 380 -23.32 -13.34 -19.33
CA ASP A 380 -23.40 -14.69 -19.90
C ASP A 380 -22.07 -15.46 -19.85
N THR A 381 -20.98 -14.80 -19.46
CA THR A 381 -19.64 -15.36 -19.46
C THR A 381 -18.99 -15.25 -18.07
N PRO A 382 -18.91 -16.34 -17.28
CA PRO A 382 -18.25 -16.34 -15.97
C PRO A 382 -16.83 -15.76 -15.98
N TRP A 383 -16.13 -15.90 -17.11
CA TRP A 383 -14.81 -15.33 -17.34
C TRP A 383 -14.78 -13.80 -17.27
N THR A 384 -15.76 -13.10 -17.84
CA THR A 384 -15.74 -11.63 -17.87
C THR A 384 -15.99 -11.04 -16.48
N GLN A 385 -16.90 -11.64 -15.71
CA GLN A 385 -17.10 -11.33 -14.30
C GLN A 385 -15.83 -11.57 -13.49
N HIS A 386 -15.16 -12.71 -13.68
CA HIS A 386 -13.90 -13.02 -13.00
C HIS A 386 -12.79 -12.03 -13.35
N MET A 387 -12.64 -11.65 -14.62
CA MET A 387 -11.66 -10.65 -15.07
C MET A 387 -11.93 -9.27 -14.45
N TYR A 388 -13.20 -8.84 -14.43
CA TYR A 388 -13.62 -7.60 -13.80
C TYR A 388 -13.32 -7.60 -12.30
N ALA A 389 -13.77 -8.64 -11.59
CA ALA A 389 -13.53 -8.80 -10.16
C ALA A 389 -12.04 -8.84 -9.83
N THR A 390 -11.24 -9.57 -10.61
CA THR A 390 -9.79 -9.67 -10.43
C THR A 390 -9.09 -8.33 -10.61
N TYR A 391 -9.48 -7.52 -11.61
CA TYR A 391 -8.91 -6.18 -11.79
C TYR A 391 -9.18 -5.29 -10.57
N HIS A 392 -10.44 -5.23 -10.15
CA HIS A 392 -10.89 -4.39 -9.05
C HIS A 392 -10.36 -4.83 -7.69
N SER A 393 -10.28 -6.13 -7.42
CA SER A 393 -9.65 -6.66 -6.20
C SER A 393 -8.16 -6.35 -6.19
N THR A 394 -7.46 -6.50 -7.32
CA THR A 394 -6.03 -6.16 -7.42
C THR A 394 -5.78 -4.68 -7.15
N LEU A 395 -6.59 -3.78 -7.70
CA LEU A 395 -6.48 -2.35 -7.46
C LEU A 395 -6.70 -2.01 -5.98
N LEU A 396 -7.72 -2.61 -5.36
CA LEU A 396 -8.00 -2.44 -3.95
C LEU A 396 -6.89 -3.00 -3.06
N HIS A 397 -6.33 -4.16 -3.40
CA HIS A 397 -5.18 -4.74 -2.69
C HIS A 397 -3.96 -3.82 -2.78
N ALA A 398 -3.68 -3.26 -3.96
CA ALA A 398 -2.57 -2.34 -4.13
C ALA A 398 -2.73 -1.08 -3.25
N LEU A 399 -3.93 -0.50 -3.20
CA LEU A 399 -4.21 0.64 -2.31
C LEU A 399 -4.05 0.27 -0.84
N GLN A 400 -4.50 -0.91 -0.42
CA GLN A 400 -4.32 -1.39 0.95
C GLN A 400 -2.86 -1.65 1.29
N GLU A 401 -2.09 -2.22 0.37
CA GLU A 401 -0.65 -2.38 0.57
C GLU A 401 0.03 -1.02 0.72
N ILE A 402 -0.36 -0.03 -0.10
CA ILE A 402 0.14 1.34 0.04
C ILE A 402 -0.22 1.87 1.44
N TRP A 403 -1.46 1.72 1.89
CA TRP A 403 -1.86 2.17 3.22
C TRP A 403 -1.07 1.49 4.34
N LEU A 404 -0.80 0.20 4.21
CA LEU A 404 -0.05 -0.54 5.20
C LEU A 404 1.42 -0.11 5.21
N ARG A 405 2.06 0.03 4.05
CA ARG A 405 3.49 0.40 3.93
C ARG A 405 3.76 1.89 4.14
N PHE A 406 2.78 2.73 3.83
CA PHE A 406 2.86 4.18 3.83
C PHE A 406 1.72 4.77 4.67
N PRO A 407 1.55 4.38 5.95
CA PRO A 407 0.38 4.73 6.77
C PRO A 407 0.21 6.25 6.98
N MET A 408 1.29 7.00 6.78
CA MET A 408 1.34 8.45 6.91
C MET A 408 0.98 9.22 5.62
N PHE A 409 0.68 8.51 4.53
CA PHE A 409 0.49 9.09 3.21
C PHE A 409 -0.82 8.63 2.59
N ASP A 410 -1.57 9.60 2.07
CA ASP A 410 -2.74 9.27 1.25
C ASP A 410 -2.24 8.76 -0.12
N PRO A 411 -2.62 7.54 -0.56
CA PRO A 411 -2.26 7.03 -1.87
C PRO A 411 -2.69 7.99 -2.97
N LEU A 412 -1.86 8.12 -4.01
CA LEU A 412 -2.22 8.81 -5.25
C LEU A 412 -2.53 7.78 -6.34
N LEU A 413 -3.80 7.63 -6.67
CA LEU A 413 -4.28 6.79 -7.77
C LEU A 413 -4.35 7.62 -9.07
N LEU A 414 -3.55 7.26 -10.05
CA LEU A 414 -3.56 7.84 -11.39
C LEU A 414 -4.18 6.84 -12.35
N ASP A 415 -5.39 7.12 -12.81
CA ASP A 415 -6.13 6.30 -13.77
C ASP A 415 -5.80 6.76 -15.19
N VAL A 416 -4.93 6.00 -15.87
CA VAL A 416 -4.25 6.38 -17.12
C VAL A 416 -5.08 5.97 -18.34
N HIS A 417 -5.57 6.97 -19.06
CA HIS A 417 -6.47 6.84 -20.18
C HIS A 417 -5.99 7.54 -21.44
N GLY A 418 -6.69 7.27 -22.53
CA GLY A 418 -6.42 7.86 -23.82
C GLY A 418 -7.68 8.41 -24.44
N GLN A 419 -7.63 9.65 -24.91
CA GLN A 419 -8.75 10.29 -25.57
C GLN A 419 -8.49 10.63 -27.03
N ARG A 420 -9.60 10.80 -27.77
CA ARG A 420 -9.70 11.35 -29.12
C ARG A 420 -10.88 12.31 -29.17
N ALA A 421 -10.86 13.30 -28.29
CA ALA A 421 -11.98 14.21 -28.14
C ALA A 421 -12.13 15.09 -29.40
N ALA A 422 -13.38 15.28 -29.81
CA ALA A 422 -13.71 16.22 -30.87
C ALA A 422 -13.51 17.67 -30.38
N THR A 423 -13.52 18.59 -31.34
CA THR A 423 -13.59 20.03 -31.11
C THR A 423 -14.69 20.34 -30.09
N CYS A 424 -14.36 21.15 -29.09
CA CYS A 424 -15.29 21.64 -28.09
C CYS A 424 -15.48 23.15 -28.25
N PRO A 425 -16.49 23.62 -29.00
CA PRO A 425 -16.72 25.04 -29.22
C PRO A 425 -16.91 25.83 -27.92
N ARG A 426 -17.55 25.21 -26.90
CA ARG A 426 -17.74 25.81 -25.57
C ARG A 426 -16.43 26.22 -24.91
N LEU A 427 -15.38 25.41 -25.08
CA LEU A 427 -14.09 25.61 -24.44
C LEU A 427 -13.08 26.27 -25.38
N GLY A 428 -13.44 26.51 -26.65
CA GLY A 428 -12.54 27.02 -27.68
C GLY A 428 -11.40 26.07 -28.05
N ILE A 429 -11.53 24.76 -27.76
CA ILE A 429 -10.47 23.77 -28.00
C ILE A 429 -10.79 23.01 -29.29
N SER A 430 -9.92 23.10 -30.28
CA SER A 430 -9.99 22.32 -31.52
C SER A 430 -9.66 20.84 -31.30
N ASN A 431 -10.06 19.99 -32.24
CA ASN A 431 -9.66 18.59 -32.26
C ASN A 431 -8.13 18.40 -32.33
N LEU A 432 -7.41 19.31 -33.01
CA LEU A 432 -5.95 19.27 -33.12
C LEU A 432 -5.28 19.57 -31.78
N GLU A 433 -5.68 20.66 -31.11
CA GLU A 433 -5.20 21.00 -29.76
C GLU A 433 -5.52 19.90 -28.77
N SER A 434 -6.72 19.30 -28.87
CA SER A 434 -7.13 18.20 -28.01
C SER A 434 -6.20 16.98 -28.10
N LYS A 435 -5.48 16.77 -29.21
CA LYS A 435 -4.50 15.68 -29.30
C LYS A 435 -3.21 15.95 -28.52
N GLN A 436 -2.94 17.22 -28.18
CA GLN A 436 -1.75 17.71 -27.49
C GLN A 436 -2.04 18.14 -26.04
N LEU A 437 -3.27 17.94 -25.57
CA LEU A 437 -3.72 18.24 -24.22
C LEU A 437 -3.92 16.97 -23.39
N LEU A 438 -3.62 17.09 -22.10
CA LEU A 438 -4.03 16.16 -21.07
C LEU A 438 -5.30 16.71 -20.39
N TYR A 439 -6.41 15.97 -20.47
CA TYR A 439 -7.57 16.30 -19.63
C TYR A 439 -7.49 15.57 -18.29
N ILE A 440 -8.04 16.18 -17.25
CA ILE A 440 -8.20 15.56 -15.93
C ILE A 440 -9.67 15.25 -15.65
N GLY A 441 -9.91 14.17 -14.92
CA GLY A 441 -11.21 13.79 -14.41
C GLY A 441 -11.15 13.54 -12.92
N THR A 442 -11.80 14.40 -12.14
CA THR A 442 -11.74 14.34 -10.66
C THR A 442 -13.13 14.32 -10.01
N GLN A 443 -14.16 14.11 -10.82
CA GLN A 443 -15.56 14.24 -10.43
C GLN A 443 -15.81 15.61 -9.78
N ASN A 444 -15.36 16.69 -10.44
CA ASN A 444 -15.45 18.05 -9.89
C ASN A 444 -14.74 18.18 -8.53
N GLY A 445 -13.54 17.62 -8.42
CA GLY A 445 -12.71 17.63 -7.22
C GLY A 445 -13.08 16.59 -6.15
N LEU A 446 -14.21 15.89 -6.26
CA LEU A 446 -14.71 14.97 -5.22
C LEU A 446 -13.82 13.73 -5.02
N THR A 447 -12.97 13.38 -5.99
CA THR A 447 -12.06 12.24 -5.88
C THR A 447 -10.73 12.60 -5.22
N ILE A 448 -10.51 13.87 -4.88
CA ILE A 448 -9.27 14.40 -4.30
C ILE A 448 -9.60 15.08 -2.98
N ARG A 449 -8.76 14.85 -1.96
CA ARG A 449 -8.94 15.43 -0.63
C ARG A 449 -8.55 16.90 -0.58
N SER A 450 -7.35 17.21 -1.06
CA SER A 450 -6.78 18.55 -1.03
C SER A 450 -6.31 18.93 -2.42
N MET A 451 -7.16 19.65 -3.15
CA MET A 451 -6.82 20.13 -4.48
C MET A 451 -5.65 21.12 -4.45
N ASP A 452 -5.49 21.89 -3.38
CA ASP A 452 -4.36 22.83 -3.25
C ASP A 452 -3.02 22.12 -3.23
N VAL A 453 -2.93 21.03 -2.46
CA VAL A 453 -1.75 20.17 -2.42
C VAL A 453 -1.54 19.52 -3.78
N MET A 454 -2.59 18.95 -4.38
CA MET A 454 -2.44 18.30 -5.68
C MET A 454 -2.04 19.28 -6.80
N GLN A 455 -2.61 20.47 -6.80
CA GLN A 455 -2.32 21.52 -7.76
C GLN A 455 -0.87 22.00 -7.62
N ARG A 456 -0.41 22.23 -6.38
CA ARG A 456 0.94 22.73 -6.12
C ARG A 456 2.03 21.69 -6.40
N TYR A 457 1.84 20.45 -5.95
CA TYR A 457 2.92 19.46 -5.90
C TYR A 457 2.81 18.34 -6.94
N PHE A 458 1.74 18.31 -7.75
CA PHE A 458 1.61 17.33 -8.83
C PHE A 458 1.10 17.95 -10.13
N LEU A 459 -0.14 18.46 -10.18
CA LEU A 459 -0.76 18.93 -11.42
C LEU A 459 -0.02 20.15 -12.01
N GLY A 460 0.43 21.08 -11.17
CA GLY A 460 1.23 22.23 -11.61
C GLY A 460 2.58 21.79 -12.20
N HIS A 461 3.28 20.86 -11.55
CA HIS A 461 4.52 20.29 -12.07
C HIS A 461 4.31 19.49 -13.36
N LEU A 462 3.22 18.71 -13.44
CA LEU A 462 2.86 17.99 -14.65
C LEU A 462 2.55 18.96 -15.79
N HIS A 463 1.83 20.04 -15.51
CA HIS A 463 1.53 21.07 -16.49
C HIS A 463 2.79 21.73 -17.05
N GLY A 464 3.68 22.22 -16.17
CA GLY A 464 4.94 22.84 -16.58
C GLY A 464 5.83 21.86 -17.35
N ALA A 465 6.00 20.64 -16.85
CA ALA A 465 6.83 19.63 -17.53
C ALA A 465 6.25 19.22 -18.89
N LEU A 466 4.91 19.20 -19.05
CA LEU A 466 4.29 18.97 -20.34
C LEU A 466 4.59 20.12 -21.33
N GLN A 467 4.55 21.37 -20.87
CA GLN A 467 4.89 22.54 -21.69
C GLN A 467 6.36 22.57 -22.11
N GLU A 468 7.28 22.24 -21.19
CA GLU A 468 8.71 22.06 -21.50
C GLU A 468 8.95 20.99 -22.58
N GLN A 469 8.07 20.00 -22.63
CA GLN A 469 8.06 18.91 -23.61
C GLN A 469 7.26 19.24 -24.89
N ALA A 470 6.96 20.54 -25.09
CA ALA A 470 6.23 21.10 -26.23
C ALA A 470 4.78 20.59 -26.38
N TRP A 471 4.13 20.21 -25.28
CA TRP A 471 2.68 19.99 -25.22
C TRP A 471 1.95 21.25 -24.78
N LEU A 472 0.64 21.28 -24.99
CA LEU A 472 -0.20 22.40 -24.53
C LEU A 472 -0.47 22.36 -23.01
N GLY A 473 -0.13 21.24 -22.36
CA GLY A 473 -0.25 21.06 -20.92
C GLY A 473 -1.54 20.35 -20.49
N ILE A 474 -2.16 20.85 -19.42
CA ILE A 474 -3.31 20.23 -18.74
C ILE A 474 -4.51 21.13 -18.93
N TYR A 475 -5.67 20.53 -19.16
CA TYR A 475 -6.93 21.23 -19.20
C TYR A 475 -8.04 20.55 -18.38
N PRO A 476 -8.81 21.30 -17.58
CA PRO A 476 -8.47 22.62 -17.05
C PRO A 476 -7.30 22.48 -16.06
N LEU A 477 -6.42 23.47 -16.00
CA LEU A 477 -5.46 23.57 -14.90
C LEU A 477 -6.19 24.17 -13.70
N ALA A 478 -6.97 23.36 -12.96
CA ALA A 478 -7.75 23.69 -11.76
C ALA A 478 -7.78 25.19 -11.40
N ALA A 479 -8.39 26.00 -12.27
CA ALA A 479 -8.30 27.45 -12.17
C ALA A 479 -9.18 27.89 -11.01
N ARG A 480 -8.70 28.83 -10.20
CA ARG A 480 -9.58 29.43 -9.20
C ARG A 480 -10.59 30.35 -9.90
N ASP A 481 -11.86 30.22 -9.55
CA ASP A 481 -12.90 31.15 -9.94
C ASP A 481 -12.75 32.47 -9.18
N LYS A 482 -13.61 33.44 -9.51
CA LYS A 482 -13.65 34.76 -8.88
C LYS A 482 -13.92 34.72 -7.37
N ASP A 483 -14.51 33.65 -6.87
CA ASP A 483 -14.89 33.45 -5.48
C ASP A 483 -13.80 32.64 -4.73
N GLY A 484 -12.69 32.32 -5.41
CA GLY A 484 -11.59 31.54 -4.88
C GLY A 484 -11.86 30.03 -4.86
N GLY A 485 -13.02 29.57 -5.33
CA GLY A 485 -13.32 28.16 -5.57
C GLY A 485 -12.59 27.63 -6.79
N TYR A 486 -12.63 26.33 -7.05
CA TYR A 486 -12.07 25.77 -8.28
C TYR A 486 -13.15 25.70 -9.36
N ALA A 487 -12.81 26.10 -10.59
CA ALA A 487 -13.70 26.14 -11.74
C ALA A 487 -13.95 24.72 -12.33
N TRP A 488 -14.61 23.87 -11.54
CA TRP A 488 -14.91 22.48 -11.90
C TRP A 488 -15.80 22.33 -13.12
N ASP A 489 -16.61 23.33 -13.43
CA ASP A 489 -17.48 23.37 -14.61
C ASP A 489 -16.71 23.41 -15.95
N LEU A 490 -15.40 23.63 -15.88
CA LEU A 490 -14.47 23.52 -16.99
C LEU A 490 -13.98 22.08 -17.25
N GLU A 491 -14.14 21.14 -16.29
CA GLU A 491 -13.88 19.73 -16.59
C GLU A 491 -14.80 19.27 -17.74
N ARG A 492 -14.24 18.52 -18.68
CA ARG A 492 -15.02 18.01 -19.81
C ARG A 492 -15.97 16.95 -19.31
N LYS A 493 -17.26 17.10 -19.62
CA LYS A 493 -18.32 16.16 -19.22
C LYS A 493 -18.05 14.72 -19.64
N GLU A 494 -17.34 14.54 -20.76
CA GLU A 494 -16.93 13.23 -21.26
C GLU A 494 -15.86 12.56 -20.38
N PHE A 495 -15.12 13.33 -19.59
CA PHE A 495 -13.91 12.95 -18.86
C PHE A 495 -13.96 13.31 -17.36
N LEU A 496 -15.14 13.48 -16.75
CA LEU A 496 -15.33 13.85 -15.33
C LEU A 496 -14.84 12.80 -14.30
N GLY A 497 -14.04 11.82 -14.70
CA GLY A 497 -13.68 10.67 -13.88
C GLY A 497 -14.66 9.51 -14.04
N GLY A 498 -14.10 8.36 -14.38
CA GLY A 498 -14.77 7.09 -14.60
C GLY A 498 -15.12 6.36 -13.31
N TYR A 499 -15.53 5.11 -13.44
CA TYR A 499 -15.88 4.28 -12.29
C TYR A 499 -14.72 4.10 -11.30
N ILE A 500 -13.49 3.94 -11.79
CA ILE A 500 -12.31 3.66 -10.96
C ILE A 500 -12.04 4.81 -10.00
N VAL A 501 -11.85 6.04 -10.49
CA VAL A 501 -11.54 7.18 -9.61
C VAL A 501 -12.69 7.53 -8.66
N ARG A 502 -13.94 7.25 -9.04
CA ARG A 502 -15.10 7.47 -8.17
C ARG A 502 -15.24 6.41 -7.08
N THR A 503 -14.91 5.17 -7.41
CA THR A 503 -14.99 4.03 -6.48
C THR A 503 -13.82 3.99 -5.53
N TYR A 504 -12.64 4.41 -5.99
CA TYR A 504 -11.40 4.31 -5.24
C TYR A 504 -10.79 5.65 -4.84
N GLY A 505 -11.45 6.77 -5.14
CA GLY A 505 -11.03 8.10 -4.73
C GLY A 505 -11.35 8.41 -3.26
N HIS A 506 -11.15 9.67 -2.90
CA HIS A 506 -10.99 10.07 -1.51
C HIS A 506 -12.20 9.71 -0.63
N SER A 507 -13.42 9.96 -1.12
CA SER A 507 -14.66 9.69 -0.39
C SER A 507 -14.83 8.22 0.01
N ALA A 508 -14.30 7.29 -0.80
CA ALA A 508 -14.43 5.86 -0.57
C ALA A 508 -13.23 5.31 0.21
N THR A 509 -12.01 5.43 -0.33
CA THR A 509 -10.80 4.76 0.20
C THR A 509 -9.89 5.69 0.99
N GLY A 510 -10.11 7.00 0.91
CA GLY A 510 -9.17 8.00 1.39
C GLY A 510 -8.04 8.34 0.41
N ALA A 511 -7.88 7.62 -0.71
CA ALA A 511 -6.86 7.91 -1.72
C ALA A 511 -7.23 9.15 -2.56
N ASN A 512 -6.24 9.95 -2.94
CA ASN A 512 -6.44 10.97 -3.97
C ASN A 512 -6.47 10.26 -5.33
N ALA A 513 -7.54 10.40 -6.10
CA ALA A 513 -7.65 9.74 -7.41
C ALA A 513 -7.88 10.74 -8.54
N ILE A 514 -7.13 10.59 -9.64
CA ILE A 514 -7.17 11.48 -10.82
C ILE A 514 -7.23 10.61 -12.07
N GLN A 515 -8.22 10.86 -12.94
CA GLN A 515 -8.22 10.28 -14.28
C GLN A 515 -7.41 11.17 -15.21
N LEU A 516 -6.45 10.58 -15.92
CA LEU A 516 -5.53 11.26 -16.84
C LEU A 516 -5.85 10.86 -18.28
N GLU A 517 -6.43 11.77 -19.05
CA GLU A 517 -6.92 11.53 -20.40
C GLU A 517 -5.95 12.11 -21.45
N PHE A 518 -4.96 11.32 -21.84
CA PHE A 518 -3.91 11.77 -22.75
C PHE A 518 -4.40 11.81 -24.20
N GLY A 519 -4.17 12.95 -24.87
CA GLY A 519 -4.42 13.11 -26.30
C GLY A 519 -3.65 12.11 -27.17
N ALA A 520 -4.13 11.92 -28.41
CA ALA A 520 -3.55 10.92 -29.31
C ALA A 520 -2.05 11.16 -29.59
N SER A 521 -1.63 12.42 -29.83
CA SER A 521 -0.22 12.75 -30.09
C SER A 521 0.65 12.52 -28.87
N MET A 522 0.15 12.86 -27.67
CA MET A 522 0.89 12.64 -26.42
C MET A 522 1.24 11.16 -26.19
N ARG A 523 0.47 10.24 -26.75
CA ARG A 523 0.71 8.79 -26.64
C ARG A 523 1.40 8.18 -27.87
N GLY A 524 1.70 9.01 -28.87
CA GLY A 524 2.14 8.57 -30.20
C GLY A 524 1.10 7.69 -30.89
N ALA A 525 -0.19 7.97 -30.73
CA ALA A 525 -1.29 7.17 -31.28
C ALA A 525 -1.94 7.82 -32.53
N ASP A 526 -1.28 8.81 -33.13
CA ASP A 526 -1.63 9.34 -34.45
C ASP A 526 -1.33 8.30 -35.54
N VAL A 527 -2.19 8.28 -36.57
CA VAL A 527 -2.15 7.26 -37.63
C VAL A 527 -1.01 7.53 -38.62
N ASP A 528 -0.65 8.80 -38.82
CA ASP A 528 0.25 9.25 -39.89
C ASP A 528 1.68 9.55 -39.39
N VAL A 529 2.00 9.21 -38.15
CA VAL A 529 3.31 9.52 -37.52
C VAL A 529 4.24 8.31 -37.62
N HIS A 530 5.49 8.56 -38.02
CA HIS A 530 6.53 7.52 -38.09
C HIS A 530 6.71 6.83 -36.72
N PRO A 531 6.93 5.49 -36.65
CA PRO A 531 7.04 4.78 -35.37
C PRO A 531 8.04 5.38 -34.37
N ASP A 532 9.18 5.88 -34.85
CA ASP A 532 10.20 6.50 -34.00
C ASP A 532 9.75 7.85 -33.42
N GLU A 533 9.10 8.69 -34.24
CA GLU A 533 8.53 9.93 -33.77
C GLU A 533 7.40 9.67 -32.77
N ALA A 534 6.55 8.68 -33.06
CA ALA A 534 5.47 8.30 -32.16
C ALA A 534 6.01 7.75 -30.81
N LYS A 535 7.14 7.05 -30.83
CA LYS A 535 7.86 6.64 -29.63
C LYS A 535 8.43 7.85 -28.88
N ALA A 536 9.06 8.79 -29.57
CA ALA A 536 9.61 10.01 -28.99
C ALA A 536 8.52 10.87 -28.33
N GLN A 537 7.40 11.12 -29.02
CA GLN A 537 6.23 11.82 -28.47
C GLN A 537 5.74 11.18 -27.16
N ARG A 538 5.60 9.85 -27.15
CA ARG A 538 5.21 9.12 -25.94
C ARG A 538 6.23 9.26 -24.81
N GLN A 539 7.53 9.19 -25.11
CA GLN A 539 8.59 9.34 -24.13
C GLN A 539 8.57 10.73 -23.49
N ARG A 540 8.38 11.79 -24.27
CA ARG A 540 8.21 13.17 -23.77
C ARG A 540 7.09 13.29 -22.73
N THR A 541 5.92 12.72 -23.04
CA THR A 541 4.77 12.68 -22.10
C THR A 541 5.10 11.90 -20.83
N SER A 542 5.79 10.77 -20.98
CA SER A 542 6.15 9.88 -19.88
C SER A 542 7.18 10.52 -18.94
N GLU A 543 8.13 11.28 -19.50
CA GLU A 543 9.10 12.09 -18.76
C GLU A 543 8.40 13.17 -17.95
N ALA A 544 7.44 13.90 -18.55
CA ALA A 544 6.66 14.91 -17.81
C ALA A 544 5.86 14.29 -16.65
N LEU A 545 5.26 13.11 -16.86
CA LEU A 545 4.57 12.38 -15.79
C LEU A 545 5.54 11.96 -14.67
N ALA A 546 6.74 11.52 -15.02
CA ALA A 546 7.78 11.20 -14.05
C ALA A 546 8.26 12.43 -13.25
N VAL A 547 8.35 13.61 -13.87
CA VAL A 547 8.66 14.87 -13.16
C VAL A 547 7.61 15.15 -12.09
N ALA A 548 6.33 15.06 -12.43
CA ALA A 548 5.24 15.31 -11.49
C ALA A 548 5.20 14.28 -10.35
N MET A 549 5.38 13.00 -10.66
CA MET A 549 5.46 11.95 -9.63
C MET A 549 6.64 12.19 -8.69
N ALA A 550 7.82 12.53 -9.20
CA ALA A 550 9.01 12.84 -8.39
C ALA A 550 8.76 14.03 -7.45
N SER A 551 8.15 15.10 -7.95
CA SER A 551 7.81 16.27 -7.14
C SER A 551 6.81 15.94 -6.02
N TYR A 552 5.81 15.10 -6.32
CA TYR A 552 4.85 14.66 -5.30
C TYR A 552 5.53 13.82 -4.20
N ILE A 553 6.44 12.91 -4.56
CA ILE A 553 7.22 12.08 -3.63
C ILE A 553 8.09 12.96 -2.72
N GLU A 554 8.77 13.95 -3.29
CA GLU A 554 9.58 14.92 -2.55
C GLU A 554 8.72 15.72 -1.56
N HIS A 555 7.54 16.20 -2.00
CA HIS A 555 6.63 16.94 -1.14
C HIS A 555 6.16 16.13 0.08
N ILE A 556 5.85 14.85 -0.12
CA ILE A 556 5.45 13.98 0.98
C ILE A 556 6.64 13.55 1.85
N GLY A 557 7.86 13.99 1.56
CA GLY A 557 9.02 13.74 2.41
C GLY A 557 9.56 12.31 2.33
N LEU A 558 9.15 11.54 1.31
CA LEU A 558 9.77 10.26 0.96
C LEU A 558 11.05 10.51 0.16
N GLY A 559 11.99 11.27 0.74
CA GLY A 559 13.22 11.69 0.07
C GLY A 559 13.99 10.51 -0.53
N PHE A 560 14.74 10.77 -1.60
CA PHE A 560 15.38 9.72 -2.41
C PHE A 560 16.36 8.83 -1.61
N GLY A 561 16.91 9.32 -0.50
CA GLY A 561 17.77 8.54 0.41
C GLY A 561 17.04 7.47 1.23
N LEU A 562 15.71 7.50 1.36
CA LEU A 562 14.93 6.44 2.02
C LEU A 562 14.73 5.22 1.11
N LEU A 563 14.78 5.39 -0.22
CA LEU A 563 14.59 4.32 -1.19
C LEU A 563 15.82 3.39 -1.30
N GLU A 564 17.01 3.88 -0.95
CA GLU A 564 18.24 3.06 -0.87
C GLU A 564 18.20 2.05 0.29
N ARG A 565 17.23 2.16 1.21
CA ARG A 565 17.10 1.28 2.38
C ARG A 565 16.14 0.11 2.21
N ASP A 566 15.58 -0.13 1.01
CA ASP A 566 14.89 -1.39 0.70
C ASP A 566 15.93 -2.54 0.56
N VAL A 567 16.53 -2.93 1.69
CA VAL A 567 17.44 -4.08 1.85
C VAL A 567 16.66 -5.40 1.95
N TYR A 568 15.58 -5.53 1.20
CA TYR A 568 14.70 -6.71 1.20
C TYR A 568 14.39 -7.21 -0.22
N ALA A 569 15.41 -7.16 -1.09
CA ALA A 569 15.50 -8.01 -2.27
C ALA A 569 16.20 -9.33 -1.92
#